data_AF-A0A3M1P9Q6-F1
#
_entry.id   AF-A0A3M1P9Q6-F1
#
_cell.length_a   1.000
_cell.length_b   1.000
_cell.length_c   1.000
_cell.angle_alpha   90.00
_cell.angle_beta   90.00
_cell.angle_gamma   90.00
#
_symmetry.space_group_name_H-M   'P 1'
#
loop_
_entity.id
_entity.type
_entity.pdbx_description
1 polymer ?
#
loop_
_entity_poly.entity_id
_entity_poly.type
_entity_poly.pdbx_seq_one_letter_code
_entity_poly.pdbx_strand_id
1 'polypeptide(L)' 'MFSMGPAELVLIFLIFVLLFGAKRLPQLARGMGEGITEFKRGLKAIDEARSETTNPKLR' A
#
# COMPACT_ATOMS: atom_id res chain seq x y z
N MET A 1 -27.50 18.19 9.88
CA MET A 1 -27.17 17.54 11.17
C MET A 1 -26.27 16.36 10.84
N PHE A 2 -25.10 16.28 11.46
CA PHE A 2 -23.99 15.34 11.17
C PHE A 2 -23.46 15.38 9.74
N SER A 3 -22.80 16.49 9.40
CA SER A 3 -21.78 16.47 8.36
C SER A 3 -20.68 15.52 8.83
N MET A 4 -20.58 14.31 8.25
CA MET A 4 -19.45 13.40 8.42
C MET A 4 -18.18 14.16 8.03
N GLY A 5 -17.63 14.84 9.02
CA GLY A 5 -16.58 15.81 8.85
C GLY A 5 -15.25 15.20 9.26
N PRO A 6 -14.14 15.86 8.92
CA PRO A 6 -12.80 15.45 9.36
C PRO A 6 -12.72 15.17 10.87
N ALA A 7 -13.54 15.85 11.68
CA ALA A 7 -13.62 15.65 13.13
C ALA A 7 -13.99 14.21 13.54
N GLU A 8 -14.91 13.56 12.83
CA GLU A 8 -15.41 12.22 13.18
C GLU A 8 -14.38 11.14 12.82
N LEU A 9 -13.73 11.31 11.67
CA LEU A 9 -12.57 10.48 11.28
C LEU A 9 -11.41 10.62 12.27
N VAL A 10 -11.11 11.83 12.75
CA VAL A 10 -10.08 12.06 13.76
C VAL A 10 -10.43 11.37 15.08
N LEU A 11 -11.70 11.41 15.50
CA LEU A 11 -12.13 10.74 16.73
C LEU A 11 -11.99 9.21 16.62
N ILE A 12 -12.40 8.62 15.50
CA ILE A 12 -12.24 7.18 15.24
C ILE A 12 -10.75 6.83 15.20
N PHE A 13 -9.94 7.62 14.49
CA PHE A 13 -8.50 7.42 14.42
C PHE A 13 -7.84 7.46 15.80
N LEU A 14 -8.26 8.40 16.66
CA LEU A 14 -7.77 8.51 18.03
C LEU A 14 -8.09 7.25 18.84
N ILE A 15 -9.32 6.71 18.74
CA ILE A 15 -9.69 5.45 19.41
C ILE A 15 -8.84 4.29 18.87
N PHE A 16 -8.66 4.18 17.55
CA PHE A 16 -7.78 3.18 16.95
C PHE A 16 -6.34 3.26 17.47
N VAL A 17 -5.79 4.48 17.59
CA VAL A 17 -4.46 4.71 18.13
C VAL A 17 -4.37 4.33 19.60
N LEU A 18 -5.42 4.54 20.40
CA LEU A 18 -5.44 4.10 21.80
C LEU A 18 -5.49 2.56 21.93
N LEU A 19 -6.25 1.88 21.08
CA LEU A 19 -6.38 0.42 21.11
C LEU A 19 -5.12 -0.30 20.61
N PHE A 20 -4.57 0.13 19.48
CA PHE A 20 -3.41 -0.51 18.85
C PHE A 20 -2.08 0.09 19.31
N GLY A 21 -2.10 1.32 19.82
CA GLY A 21 -0.92 2.09 20.18
C GLY A 21 -0.33 2.88 19.00
N ALA A 22 0.10 4.12 19.26
CA ALA A 22 0.70 5.02 18.26
C ALA A 22 1.96 4.45 17.58
N LYS A 23 2.63 3.46 18.19
CA LYS A 23 3.81 2.79 17.63
C LYS A 23 3.47 1.63 16.70
N ARG A 24 2.33 0.95 16.88
CA ARG A 24 1.99 -0.24 16.08
C ARG A 24 1.40 0.11 14.72
N LEU A 25 0.60 1.17 14.64
CA LEU A 25 0.04 1.67 13.38
C LEU A 25 1.13 1.94 12.31
N PRO A 26 2.20 2.72 12.59
CA PRO A 26 3.27 2.95 11.62
C PRO A 26 4.15 1.73 11.38
N GLN A 27 4.31 0.83 12.35
CA GLN A 27 5.05 -0.43 12.15
C GLN A 27 4.32 -1.35 11.17
N LEU A 28 3.01 -1.50 11.31
CA LEU A 28 2.16 -2.27 10.39
C LEU A 28 2.16 -1.63 8.99
N ALA A 29 2.02 -0.31 8.93
CA ALA A 29 2.06 0.43 7.65
C ALA A 29 3.40 0.28 6.92
N ARG A 30 4.53 0.32 7.64
CA ARG A 30 5.86 0.08 7.06
C ARG A 30 5.98 -1.33 6.49
N GLY A 31 5.63 -2.37 7.27
CA GLY A 31 5.67 -3.75 6.81
C GLY A 31 4.75 -4.02 5.63
N MET A 32 3.52 -3.49 5.64
CA MET A 32 2.61 -3.57 4.48
C MET A 32 3.16 -2.79 3.27
N GLY A 33 3.72 -1.61 3.48
CA GLY A 33 4.25 -0.75 2.41
C GLY A 33 5.44 -1.39 1.70
N GLU A 34 6.35 -2.02 2.44
CA GLU A 34 7.46 -2.80 1.89
C GLU A 34 6.96 -3.99 1.07
N GLY A 35 5.99 -4.75 1.60
CA GLY A 35 5.39 -5.88 0.88
C GLY A 35 4.68 -5.48 -0.43
N ILE A 36 3.91 -4.38 -0.41
CA ILE A 36 3.26 -3.84 -1.61
C ILE A 36 4.31 -3.36 -2.64
N THR A 37 5.41 -2.77 -2.17
CA THR A 37 6.48 -2.26 -3.04
C THR A 37 7.18 -3.40 -3.78
N GLU A 38 7.57 -4.45 -3.06
CA GLU A 38 8.19 -5.64 -3.66
C GLU A 38 7.21 -6.40 -4.56
N PHE A 39 5.93 -6.49 -4.17
CA PHE A 39 4.89 -7.07 -5.03
C PHE A 39 4.75 -6.31 -6.37
N LYS A 40 4.72 -4.97 -6.33
CA LYS A 40 4.67 -4.14 -7.54
C LYS A 40 5.92 -4.29 -8.41
N ARG A 41 7.12 -4.41 -7.81
CA ARG A 41 8.36 -4.68 -8.55
C ARG A 41 8.32 -6.03 -9.25
N GLY A 42 7.86 -7.08 -8.56
CA GLY A 42 7.69 -8.41 -9.15
C GLY A 42 6.73 -8.41 -10.34
N LEU A 43 5.58 -7.73 -10.22
CA LEU A 43 4.63 -7.60 -11.32
C LEU A 43 5.23 -6.88 -12.54
N LYS A 44 5.98 -5.79 -12.33
CA LYS A 44 6.67 -5.09 -13.43
C LYS A 44 7.71 -5.96 -14.13
N ALA A 45 8.52 -6.69 -13.37
CA ALA A 45 9.54 -7.57 -13.95
C ALA A 45 8.91 -8.68 -14.82
N ILE A 46 7.75 -9.21 -14.43
CA ILE A 46 6.99 -10.17 -15.23
C ILE A 46 6.48 -9.54 -16.53
N ASP A 47 5.94 -8.33 -16.46
CA ASP A 47 5.44 -7.60 -17.64
C ASP A 47 6.57 -7.26 -18.63
N GLU A 48 7.74 -6.85 -18.12
CA GLU A 48 8.94 -6.59 -18.91
C GLU A 48 9.45 -7.87 -19.60
N ALA A 49 9.55 -8.98 -18.87
CA ALA A 49 9.94 -10.28 -19.43
C ALA A 49 8.97 -10.79 -20.52
N ARG A 50 7.67 -10.52 -20.35
CA ARG A 50 6.63 -10.86 -21.34
C ARG A 50 6.75 -10.02 -22.62
N SER A 51 7.18 -8.77 -22.48
CA SER A 51 7.34 -7.82 -23.60
C SER A 51 8.57 -8.15 -24.46
N GLU A 52 9.64 -8.68 -23.86
CA GLU A 52 10.85 -9.08 -24.58
C GLU A 52 10.65 -10.38 -25.41
N THR A 53 9.84 -11.32 -24.90
CA THR A 53 9.57 -12.60 -25.60
C THR A 53 8.60 -12.44 -26.79
N THR A 54 7.86 -11.32 -26.88
CA THR A 54 6.82 -11.10 -27.91
C THR A 54 7.29 -10.26 -29.11
N ASN A 55 8.57 -9.83 -29.14
CA ASN A 55 9.10 -9.06 -30.28
C ASN A 55 10.10 -9.87 -31.14
N PRO A 56 9.65 -10.56 -32.21
CA PRO A 56 10.54 -11.23 -33.16
C PRO A 56 11.14 -10.26 -34.19
N LYS A 57 11.48 -9.02 -33.80
CA LYS A 57 12.23 -8.08 -34.66
C LYS A 57 13.60 -7.80 -34.07
N LEU A 58 14.49 -8.81 -34.13
CA LEU A 58 15.94 -8.57 -34.24
C LEU A 58 16.72 -9.85 -34.60
N ARG A 59 16.27 -10.66 -35.56
CA ARG A 59 17.12 -11.60 -36.33
C ARG A 59 16.54 -11.84 -37.70
#